data_AF-A0A7S2BSS4-F1
#
_entry.id   AF-A0A7S2BSS4-F1
#
_cell.length_a   1.000
_cell.length_b   1.000
_cell.length_c   1.000
_cell.angle_alpha   90.00
_cell.angle_beta   90.00
_cell.angle_gamma   90.00
#
_symmetry.space_group_name_H-M   'P 1'
#
loop_
_entity.id
_entity.type
_entity.pdbx_description
1 polymer ?
#
loop_
_entity_poly.entity_id
_entity_poly.type
_entity_poly.pdbx_seq_one_letter_code
_entity_poly.pdbx_strand_id
1 'polypeptide(L)'
;MFTFQTEKYRRIKADEPLGTAYQNGFIESGLWAYSRHPNYFCEARPGPCQPARQLFSKSPSFKLSSLSLVRGSSPHLLFSALSRPACASCHQQVSIWWAFYLFTIASGMPLVNWCLVGTVFLTCLFVLPYASLDVTETLSSRKYAAFAAYQRRVSRFVPMPPCTEADAFLPSLSLGDRLLVGWFIVGIAITYLIDIEQVTVEQPDLYGTPGYTPRWPPEPFVRAIHWWGATADNLVLARPPWYKAAILLEVFVQAPFYAVALFAFARQRDWIRVPAIMYSVVLLTILPMVLTEQYLGPHRTEKPLLVTAVYSPYVIMPIVVLARVLPSPTVFPKRTPSATPTPAAYEHKANGRSAASGHNGHEKPRAGRSPVRRAPKQD
;
A
#
# COMPACT_ATOMS: atom_id res chain seq x y z
N MET A 1 -6.78 17.85 -9.08
CA MET A 1 -7.52 17.27 -10.23
C MET A 1 -8.34 18.30 -11.01
N PHE A 2 -9.18 19.12 -10.36
CA PHE A 2 -9.98 20.15 -11.03
C PHE A 2 -9.15 21.12 -11.88
N THR A 3 -8.13 21.75 -11.29
CA THR A 3 -7.22 22.68 -11.99
C THR A 3 -6.57 22.08 -13.22
N PHE A 4 -6.20 20.79 -13.17
CA PHE A 4 -5.60 20.09 -14.30
C PHE A 4 -6.60 19.96 -15.47
N GLN A 5 -7.85 19.59 -15.18
CA GLN A 5 -8.87 19.48 -16.22
C GLN A 5 -9.23 20.87 -16.78
N THR A 6 -9.40 21.88 -15.92
CA THR A 6 -9.69 23.25 -16.35
C THR A 6 -8.62 23.79 -17.29
N GLU A 7 -7.34 23.63 -16.94
CA GLU A 7 -6.23 24.09 -17.77
C GLU A 7 -6.12 23.28 -19.07
N LYS A 8 -6.32 21.95 -19.02
CA LYS A 8 -6.37 21.11 -20.23
C LYS A 8 -7.44 21.58 -21.20
N TYR A 9 -8.67 21.79 -20.72
CA TYR A 9 -9.77 22.24 -21.57
C TYR A 9 -9.60 23.69 -22.05
N ARG A 10 -8.97 24.57 -21.25
CA ARG A 10 -8.58 25.92 -21.69
C ARG A 10 -7.64 25.85 -22.90
N ARG A 11 -6.58 25.03 -22.83
CA ARG A 11 -5.61 24.83 -23.92
C ARG A 11 -6.25 24.25 -25.18
N ILE A 12 -7.10 23.23 -25.02
CA ILE A 12 -7.86 22.65 -26.14
C ILE A 12 -8.75 23.71 -26.81
N LYS A 13 -9.42 24.55 -26.02
CA LYS A 13 -10.28 25.61 -26.55
C LYS A 13 -9.50 26.74 -27.23
N ALA A 14 -8.27 26.99 -26.79
CA ALA A 14 -7.37 27.99 -27.33
C ALA A 14 -6.46 27.47 -28.45
N ASP A 15 -6.58 26.19 -28.83
CA ASP A 15 -5.71 25.49 -29.79
C ASP A 15 -4.21 25.58 -29.44
N GLU A 16 -3.92 25.66 -28.14
CA GLU A 16 -2.54 25.70 -27.61
C GLU A 16 -1.95 24.29 -27.50
N PRO A 17 -0.64 24.13 -27.71
CA PRO A 17 0.02 22.84 -27.49
C PRO A 17 -0.16 22.41 -26.03
N LEU A 18 -0.71 21.21 -25.84
CA LEU A 18 -0.96 20.63 -24.52
C LEU A 18 0.34 20.45 -23.71
N GLY A 19 1.48 20.27 -24.38
CA GLY A 19 2.77 20.00 -23.74
C GLY A 19 2.81 18.64 -23.04
N THR A 20 3.97 18.24 -22.55
CA THR A 20 4.20 16.91 -21.94
C THR A 20 3.31 16.64 -20.73
N ALA A 21 3.01 17.68 -19.94
CA ALA A 21 2.22 17.55 -18.71
C ALA A 21 0.74 17.21 -18.95
N TYR A 22 0.14 17.61 -20.07
CA TYR A 22 -1.30 17.42 -20.34
C TYR A 22 -1.58 16.44 -21.49
N GLN A 23 -0.55 16.07 -22.26
CA GLN A 23 -0.65 15.19 -23.43
C GLN A 23 -1.28 13.83 -23.10
N ASN A 24 -0.92 13.24 -21.96
CA ASN A 24 -1.43 11.94 -21.53
C ASN A 24 -2.89 11.99 -21.04
N GLY A 25 -3.44 13.18 -20.79
CA GLY A 25 -4.85 13.39 -20.42
C GLY A 25 -5.20 13.12 -18.94
N PHE A 26 -4.23 12.65 -18.14
CA PHE A 26 -4.32 12.40 -16.70
C PHE A 26 -3.07 12.91 -15.96
N ILE A 27 -3.14 13.03 -14.63
CA ILE A 27 -2.05 13.52 -13.78
C ILE A 27 -1.13 12.35 -13.43
N GLU A 28 0.17 12.51 -13.63
CA GLU A 28 1.20 11.50 -13.25
C GLU A 28 2.28 12.06 -12.32
N SER A 29 2.19 13.34 -11.93
CA SER A 29 3.16 14.03 -11.08
C SER A 29 2.63 14.30 -9.67
N GLY A 30 3.54 14.57 -8.72
CA GLY A 30 3.19 14.76 -7.31
C GLY A 30 2.79 13.43 -6.66
N LEU A 31 1.71 13.41 -5.88
CA LEU A 31 1.27 12.19 -5.20
C LEU A 31 0.77 11.10 -6.18
N TRP A 32 0.33 11.51 -7.37
CA TRP A 32 -0.02 10.62 -8.49
C TRP A 32 1.20 9.84 -9.03
N ALA A 33 2.44 10.25 -8.71
CA ALA A 33 3.62 9.46 -9.04
C ALA A 33 3.79 8.23 -8.12
N TYR A 34 3.15 8.24 -6.93
CA TYR A 34 3.32 7.24 -5.88
C TYR A 34 2.07 6.37 -5.66
N SER A 35 0.88 6.91 -5.94
CA SER A 35 -0.39 6.19 -5.86
C SER A 35 -1.26 6.56 -7.05
N ARG A 36 -1.97 5.57 -7.60
CA ARG A 36 -2.95 5.79 -8.67
C ARG A 36 -4.22 6.46 -8.21
N HIS A 37 -4.50 6.40 -6.91
CA HIS A 37 -5.71 6.98 -6.33
C HIS A 37 -5.37 7.74 -5.04
N PRO A 38 -4.55 8.81 -5.13
CA PRO A 38 -4.12 9.59 -3.96
C PRO A 38 -5.28 10.36 -3.29
N ASN A 39 -6.39 10.54 -4.00
CA ASN A 39 -7.61 11.14 -3.45
C ASN A 39 -8.15 10.36 -2.23
N TYR A 40 -7.84 9.05 -2.12
CA TYR A 40 -8.20 8.23 -0.95
C TYR A 40 -7.29 8.49 0.26
N PHE A 41 -6.20 9.26 0.11
CA PHE A 41 -5.29 9.71 1.16
C PHE A 41 -5.37 11.23 1.39
N CYS A 42 -6.52 11.84 1.08
CA CYS A 42 -6.82 13.25 1.33
C CYS A 42 -6.12 14.27 0.41
N GLU A 43 -5.61 13.88 -0.78
CA GLU A 43 -5.09 14.88 -1.72
C GLU A 43 -6.22 15.57 -2.50
N ALA A 44 -6.59 16.77 -2.05
CA ALA A 44 -7.20 17.79 -2.91
C ALA A 44 -6.33 19.04 -2.82
N ARG A 45 -5.45 19.29 -3.82
CA ARG A 45 -4.74 20.57 -3.91
C ARG A 45 -5.78 21.71 -3.85
N PRO A 46 -5.68 22.63 -2.87
CA PRO A 46 -6.47 23.84 -2.90
C PRO A 46 -6.06 24.60 -4.16
N GLY A 47 -7.01 24.84 -5.07
CA GLY A 47 -6.81 25.86 -6.09
C GLY A 47 -6.68 27.23 -5.43
N PRO A 48 -6.10 28.24 -6.08
CA PRO A 48 -6.13 29.60 -5.56
C PRO A 48 -7.60 30.00 -5.34
N CYS A 49 -7.95 30.33 -4.10
CA CYS A 49 -9.24 30.95 -3.78
C CYS A 49 -9.38 32.21 -4.63
N GLN A 50 -10.26 32.18 -5.64
CA GLN A 50 -10.75 33.43 -6.20
C GLN A 50 -11.52 34.15 -5.09
N PRO A 51 -11.14 35.38 -4.71
CA PRO A 51 -11.93 36.13 -3.75
C PRO A 51 -13.30 36.40 -4.37
N ALA A 52 -14.35 35.89 -3.73
CA ALA A 52 -15.73 36.15 -4.08
C ALA A 52 -16.02 37.66 -3.92
N ARG A 53 -15.73 38.46 -4.95
CA ARG A 53 -15.93 39.92 -4.93
C ARG A 53 -16.74 40.45 -6.12
N GLN A 54 -17.54 39.62 -6.78
CA GLN A 54 -18.34 40.08 -7.94
C GLN A 54 -19.81 39.61 -7.99
N LEU A 55 -20.36 38.96 -6.96
CA LEU A 55 -21.76 38.50 -6.98
C LEU A 55 -22.77 39.37 -6.21
N PHE A 56 -22.35 40.50 -5.63
CA PHE A 56 -23.25 41.42 -4.91
C PHE A 56 -23.17 42.87 -5.42
N SER A 57 -23.43 43.11 -6.71
CA SER A 57 -23.69 44.49 -7.20
C SER A 57 -25.01 44.67 -7.94
N LYS A 58 -25.91 43.67 -7.92
CA LYS A 58 -27.23 43.77 -8.57
C LYS A 58 -28.34 43.14 -7.75
N SER A 59 -28.90 43.89 -6.80
CA SER A 59 -30.37 44.13 -6.66
C SER A 59 -30.71 44.87 -5.36
N PRO A 60 -31.84 45.62 -5.33
CA PRO A 60 -32.04 46.73 -4.41
C PRO A 60 -32.82 46.38 -3.13
N SER A 61 -32.52 47.14 -2.08
CA SER A 61 -33.41 47.64 -1.03
C SER A 61 -34.51 46.70 -0.49
N PHE A 62 -34.23 46.03 0.64
CA PHE A 62 -35.26 45.59 1.57
C PHE A 62 -34.97 46.15 2.97
N LYS A 63 -35.87 47.01 3.46
CA LYS A 63 -35.81 47.65 4.78
C LYS A 63 -36.03 46.61 5.88
N LEU A 64 -35.07 46.46 6.79
CA LEU A 64 -35.29 45.79 8.08
C LEU A 64 -35.71 46.83 9.12
N SER A 65 -36.98 46.80 9.49
CA SER A 65 -37.49 47.41 10.72
C SER A 65 -38.15 46.33 11.56
N SER A 66 -37.86 46.35 12.87
CA SER A 66 -38.29 45.44 13.95
C SER A 66 -37.46 44.16 14.15
N LEU A 67 -36.53 44.21 15.10
CA LEU A 67 -36.62 43.46 16.36
C LEU A 67 -35.37 43.71 17.22
N SER A 68 -35.65 44.37 18.33
CA SER A 68 -34.76 44.67 19.44
C SER A 68 -34.45 43.42 20.28
N LEU A 69 -33.15 43.27 20.57
CA LEU A 69 -32.59 42.95 21.89
C LEU A 69 -33.09 41.69 22.63
N VAL A 70 -32.29 40.61 22.61
CA VAL A 70 -32.02 39.81 23.83
C VAL A 70 -30.55 39.41 23.84
N ARG A 71 -29.86 39.91 24.86
CA ARG A 71 -28.47 39.64 25.23
C ARG A 71 -28.49 38.40 26.14
N GLY A 72 -27.95 37.28 25.68
CA GLY A 72 -27.89 36.04 26.46
C GLY A 72 -26.75 35.18 25.96
N SER A 73 -25.71 35.07 26.79
CA SER A 73 -24.49 34.30 26.60
C SER A 73 -24.77 32.88 26.10
N SER A 74 -24.18 32.47 24.98
CA SER A 74 -24.24 31.09 24.48
C SER A 74 -22.99 30.72 23.67
N PRO A 75 -22.54 29.45 23.72
CA PRO A 75 -21.22 28.94 23.28
C PRO A 75 -21.03 28.87 21.75
N HIS A 76 -21.66 29.78 21.00
CA HIS A 76 -21.69 29.74 19.54
C HIS A 76 -20.39 30.22 18.86
N LEU A 77 -19.47 30.86 19.58
CA LEU A 77 -18.22 31.38 19.00
C LEU A 77 -17.15 30.30 18.75
N LEU A 78 -17.19 29.19 19.47
CA LEU A 78 -16.33 28.02 19.19
C LEU A 78 -16.91 27.15 18.06
N PHE A 79 -18.23 27.13 17.90
CA PHE A 79 -18.89 26.45 16.77
C PHE A 79 -18.87 27.28 15.47
N SER A 80 -18.80 28.63 15.55
CA SER A 80 -18.72 29.48 14.35
C SER A 80 -17.31 29.53 13.74
N ALA A 81 -16.27 29.14 14.48
CA ALA A 81 -14.91 29.02 13.94
C ALA A 81 -14.71 27.73 13.13
N LEU A 82 -15.53 26.70 13.39
CA LEU A 82 -15.54 25.43 12.65
C LEU A 82 -16.48 25.43 11.43
N SER A 83 -17.33 26.45 11.27
CA SER A 83 -18.30 26.56 10.17
C SER A 83 -17.88 27.54 9.07
N ARG A 84 -16.58 27.80 8.93
CA ARG A 84 -16.08 28.34 7.66
C ARG A 84 -16.20 27.23 6.61
N PRO A 85 -16.93 27.44 5.50
CA PRO A 85 -17.04 26.44 4.45
C PRO A 85 -15.71 26.40 3.69
N ALA A 86 -14.72 25.74 4.28
CA ALA A 86 -13.57 25.25 3.53
C ALA A 86 -14.14 24.28 2.50
N CYS A 87 -14.10 24.67 1.23
CA CYS A 87 -14.33 23.86 0.03
C CYS A 87 -14.72 22.40 0.34
N ALA A 88 -16.02 22.18 0.48
CA ALA A 88 -16.66 20.87 0.61
C ALA A 88 -16.56 20.09 -0.72
N SER A 89 -15.34 19.81 -1.18
CA SER A 89 -15.05 18.90 -2.28
C SER A 89 -14.07 17.81 -1.84
N CYS A 90 -13.82 17.68 -0.54
CA CYS A 90 -13.13 16.53 0.01
C CYS A 90 -14.11 15.35 0.04
N HIS A 91 -14.29 14.68 -1.09
CA HIS A 91 -14.84 13.33 -1.14
C HIS A 91 -13.84 12.38 -0.48
N GLN A 92 -13.76 12.42 0.85
CA GLN A 92 -12.80 11.66 1.66
C GLN A 92 -13.23 10.20 1.75
N GLN A 93 -12.54 9.33 1.04
CA GLN A 93 -12.78 7.89 0.99
C GLN A 93 -11.66 7.13 1.71
N VAL A 94 -12.03 5.98 2.31
CA VAL A 94 -11.21 5.00 3.06
C VAL A 94 -10.34 5.55 4.21
N SER A 95 -9.38 6.44 3.97
CA SER A 95 -8.45 6.92 5.01
C SER A 95 -9.14 7.65 6.17
N ILE A 96 -10.21 8.41 5.91
CA ILE A 96 -10.99 9.08 6.95
C ILE A 96 -11.68 8.08 7.88
N TRP A 97 -12.13 6.95 7.34
CA TRP A 97 -12.78 5.91 8.11
C TRP A 97 -11.76 5.19 9.00
N TRP A 98 -10.56 4.94 8.46
CA TRP A 98 -9.43 4.52 9.28
C TRP A 98 -9.08 5.55 10.36
N ALA A 99 -9.13 6.85 10.07
CA ALA A 99 -8.90 7.89 11.08
C ALA A 99 -9.98 7.88 12.19
N PHE A 100 -11.26 7.70 11.84
CA PHE A 100 -12.33 7.53 12.83
C PHE A 100 -12.12 6.31 13.71
N TYR A 101 -11.73 5.17 13.12
CA TYR A 101 -11.41 3.96 13.88
C TYR A 101 -10.17 4.14 14.78
N LEU A 102 -9.13 4.82 14.29
CA LEU A 102 -7.98 5.17 15.13
C LEU A 102 -8.39 6.11 16.27
N PHE A 103 -9.34 7.01 16.03
CA PHE A 103 -9.89 7.87 17.07
C PHE A 103 -10.67 7.07 18.13
N THR A 104 -11.42 6.03 17.76
CA THR A 104 -12.09 5.18 18.74
C THR A 104 -11.11 4.41 19.63
N ILE A 105 -10.00 3.95 19.04
CA ILE A 105 -8.89 3.36 19.81
C ILE A 105 -8.27 4.42 20.74
N ALA A 106 -8.02 5.63 20.22
CA ALA A 106 -7.45 6.73 21.00
C ALA A 106 -8.36 7.18 22.15
N SER A 107 -9.69 7.08 21.98
CA SER A 107 -10.68 7.36 23.04
C SER A 107 -10.79 6.24 24.09
N GLY A 108 -9.99 5.18 23.97
CA GLY A 108 -9.92 4.11 24.96
C GLY A 108 -10.84 2.91 24.68
N MET A 109 -11.43 2.81 23.48
CA MET A 109 -12.15 1.58 23.12
C MET A 109 -11.18 0.42 22.86
N PRO A 110 -11.64 -0.83 23.04
CA PRO A 110 -10.88 -2.00 22.61
C PRO A 110 -10.49 -1.91 21.12
N LEU A 111 -9.35 -2.52 20.78
CA LEU A 111 -8.86 -2.58 19.40
C LEU A 111 -9.90 -3.19 18.47
N VAL A 112 -10.51 -4.30 18.87
CA VAL A 112 -11.66 -4.85 18.14
C VAL A 112 -12.92 -4.15 18.63
N ASN A 113 -13.46 -3.25 17.81
CA ASN A 113 -14.70 -2.54 18.09
C ASN A 113 -15.60 -2.50 16.85
N TRP A 114 -16.86 -2.10 17.02
CA TRP A 114 -17.84 -2.08 15.93
C TRP A 114 -17.45 -1.16 14.77
N CYS A 115 -16.69 -0.10 15.04
CA CYS A 115 -16.20 0.80 13.99
C CYS A 115 -15.22 0.12 13.03
N LEU A 116 -14.53 -0.95 13.47
CA LEU A 116 -13.66 -1.77 12.60
C LEU A 116 -14.45 -2.43 11.47
N VAL A 117 -15.70 -2.85 11.70
CA VAL A 117 -16.53 -3.50 10.69
C VAL A 117 -16.77 -2.55 9.52
N GLY A 118 -17.12 -1.29 9.80
CA GLY A 118 -17.34 -0.26 8.79
C GLY A 118 -16.07 0.07 8.00
N THR A 119 -14.92 0.20 8.67
CA THR A 119 -13.65 0.51 8.00
C THR A 119 -13.16 -0.62 7.11
N VAL A 120 -13.25 -1.87 7.58
CA VAL A 120 -12.88 -3.07 6.81
C VAL A 120 -13.82 -3.24 5.64
N PHE A 121 -15.13 -3.12 5.84
CA PHE A 121 -16.13 -3.23 4.77
C PHE A 121 -15.88 -2.21 3.65
N LEU A 122 -15.65 -0.94 4.00
CA LEU A 122 -15.34 0.10 3.02
C LEU A 122 -14.02 -0.19 2.30
N THR A 123 -12.99 -0.61 3.03
CA THR A 123 -11.70 -0.98 2.41
C THR A 123 -11.89 -2.11 1.41
N CYS A 124 -12.66 -3.14 1.76
CA CYS A 124 -13.03 -4.24 0.88
C CYS A 124 -13.78 -3.74 -0.36
N LEU A 125 -14.76 -2.85 -0.18
CA LEU A 125 -15.59 -2.31 -1.27
C LEU A 125 -14.80 -1.50 -2.31
N PHE A 126 -13.60 -1.01 -1.98
CA PHE A 126 -12.72 -0.30 -2.91
C PHE A 126 -11.55 -1.16 -3.41
N VAL A 127 -10.95 -2.00 -2.55
CA VAL A 127 -9.68 -2.68 -2.83
C VAL A 127 -9.85 -4.10 -3.36
N LEU A 128 -10.95 -4.80 -3.04
CA LEU A 128 -11.16 -6.17 -3.51
C LEU A 128 -11.16 -6.27 -5.05
N PRO A 129 -10.89 -7.46 -5.61
CA PRO A 129 -11.02 -7.67 -7.04
C PRO A 129 -12.46 -7.39 -7.49
N TYR A 130 -12.62 -6.73 -8.63
CA TYR A 130 -13.91 -6.31 -9.21
C TYR A 130 -14.67 -5.24 -8.43
N ALA A 131 -13.98 -4.58 -7.50
CA ALA A 131 -14.50 -3.47 -6.72
C ALA A 131 -14.51 -2.15 -7.53
N SER A 132 -14.94 -1.06 -6.87
CA SER A 132 -15.08 0.27 -7.47
C SER A 132 -13.81 0.79 -8.17
N LEU A 133 -12.62 0.50 -7.61
CA LEU A 133 -11.35 0.92 -8.21
C LEU A 133 -11.10 0.25 -9.57
N ASP A 134 -11.46 -1.03 -9.74
CA ASP A 134 -11.25 -1.75 -11.01
C ASP A 134 -12.15 -1.21 -12.11
N VAL A 135 -13.38 -0.85 -11.78
CA VAL A 135 -14.31 -0.21 -12.73
C VAL A 135 -13.74 1.12 -13.20
N THR A 136 -13.29 1.96 -12.26
CA THR A 136 -12.74 3.29 -12.56
C THR A 136 -11.45 3.20 -13.39
N GLU A 137 -10.59 2.24 -13.08
CA GLU A 137 -9.37 1.99 -13.82
C GLU A 137 -9.63 1.44 -15.22
N THR A 138 -10.61 0.54 -15.38
CA THR A 138 -11.00 -0.01 -16.69
C THR A 138 -11.59 1.07 -17.59
N LEU A 139 -12.38 2.00 -17.03
CA LEU A 139 -12.89 3.15 -17.77
C LEU A 139 -11.75 4.10 -18.18
N SER A 140 -10.79 4.33 -17.28
CA SER A 140 -9.64 5.20 -17.54
C SER A 140 -8.68 4.62 -18.58
N SER A 141 -8.44 3.32 -18.57
CA SER A 141 -7.60 2.64 -19.56
C SER A 141 -8.24 2.62 -20.95
N ARG A 142 -9.57 2.53 -21.04
CA ARG A 142 -10.31 2.69 -22.29
C ARG A 142 -10.26 4.11 -22.84
N LYS A 143 -10.20 5.11 -21.96
CA LYS A 143 -10.18 6.54 -22.35
C LYS A 143 -8.78 7.03 -22.74
N TYR A 144 -7.74 6.56 -22.08
CA TYR A 144 -6.37 7.06 -22.25
C TYR A 144 -5.41 5.90 -22.54
N ALA A 145 -4.84 5.87 -23.74
CA ALA A 145 -3.93 4.80 -24.18
C ALA A 145 -2.68 4.66 -23.28
N ALA A 146 -2.11 5.78 -22.82
CA ALA A 146 -0.94 5.79 -21.94
C ALA A 146 -1.23 5.30 -20.50
N PHE A 147 -2.51 5.18 -20.12
CA PHE A 147 -2.89 4.81 -18.75
C PHE A 147 -2.51 3.36 -18.42
N ALA A 148 -2.55 2.46 -19.40
CA ALA A 148 -2.13 1.07 -19.19
C ALA A 148 -0.64 0.94 -18.80
N ALA A 149 0.23 1.78 -19.36
CA ALA A 149 1.63 1.85 -18.97
C ALA A 149 1.80 2.47 -17.58
N TYR A 150 1.01 3.51 -17.26
CA TYR A 150 0.96 4.10 -15.92
C TYR A 150 0.50 3.10 -14.84
N GLN A 151 -0.49 2.25 -15.13
CA GLN A 151 -0.99 1.21 -14.21
C GLN A 151 0.08 0.20 -13.79
N ARG A 152 1.04 -0.11 -14.67
CA ARG A 152 2.14 -1.03 -14.35
C ARG A 152 3.21 -0.38 -13.48
N ARG A 153 3.38 0.94 -13.59
CA ARG A 153 4.42 1.69 -12.87
C ARG A 153 3.98 2.13 -11.49
N VAL A 154 2.72 2.54 -11.32
CA VAL A 154 2.28 3.19 -10.07
C VAL A 154 1.43 2.25 -9.22
N SER A 155 1.67 2.27 -7.91
CA SER A 155 0.90 1.46 -6.96
C SER A 155 -0.59 1.80 -7.01
N ARG A 156 -1.45 0.79 -6.85
CA ARG A 156 -2.91 0.95 -6.93
C ARG A 156 -3.43 1.84 -5.81
N PHE A 157 -3.01 1.57 -4.57
CA PHE A 157 -3.60 2.18 -3.39
C PHE A 157 -2.52 2.72 -2.45
N VAL A 158 -1.68 1.85 -1.90
CA VAL A 158 -0.60 2.23 -0.97
C VAL A 158 0.44 3.11 -1.67
N PRO A 159 0.76 4.31 -1.17
CA PRO A 159 1.75 5.17 -1.79
C PRO A 159 3.12 4.50 -1.73
N MET A 160 3.62 4.05 -2.88
CA MET A 160 4.92 3.40 -3.01
C MET A 160 5.71 4.05 -4.14
N PRO A 161 7.06 4.06 -4.07
CA PRO A 161 7.88 4.54 -5.17
C PRO A 161 7.51 3.86 -6.49
N PRO A 162 7.43 4.61 -7.61
CA PRO A 162 7.02 4.04 -8.88
C PRO A 162 7.97 2.90 -9.31
N CYS A 163 7.38 1.84 -9.84
CA CYS A 163 8.09 0.83 -10.62
C CYS A 163 8.67 1.49 -11.87
N THR A 164 9.95 1.23 -12.11
CA THR A 164 10.56 1.54 -13.41
C THR A 164 10.08 0.53 -14.46
N GLU A 165 10.17 0.86 -15.74
CA GLU A 165 9.91 -0.13 -16.81
C GLU A 165 10.77 -1.39 -16.63
N ALA A 166 12.01 -1.24 -16.14
CA ALA A 166 12.89 -2.36 -15.81
C ALA A 166 12.33 -3.26 -14.68
N ASP A 167 11.55 -2.69 -13.75
CA ASP A 167 10.94 -3.44 -12.65
C ASP A 167 9.71 -4.26 -13.12
N ALA A 168 9.04 -3.84 -14.21
CA ALA A 168 7.89 -4.55 -14.76
C ALA A 168 8.26 -5.91 -15.40
N PHE A 169 9.54 -6.08 -15.78
CA PHE A 169 10.08 -7.32 -16.34
C PHE A 169 10.83 -8.16 -15.29
N LEU A 170 10.71 -7.84 -14.00
CA LEU A 170 11.32 -8.67 -12.97
C LEU A 170 10.71 -10.07 -13.00
N PRO A 171 11.55 -11.11 -12.87
CA PRO A 171 11.05 -12.48 -12.77
C PRO A 171 10.20 -12.64 -11.51
N SER A 172 9.28 -13.60 -11.51
CA SER A 172 8.55 -13.95 -10.30
C SER A 172 9.54 -14.35 -9.19
N LEU A 173 9.22 -13.96 -7.95
CA LEU A 173 10.02 -14.30 -6.77
C LEU A 173 10.18 -15.82 -6.68
N SER A 174 11.41 -16.28 -6.42
CA SER A 174 11.67 -17.69 -6.14
C SER A 174 10.92 -18.13 -4.86
N LEU A 175 10.73 -19.44 -4.67
CA LEU A 175 10.10 -19.94 -3.44
C LEU A 175 10.86 -19.48 -2.18
N GLY A 176 12.19 -19.51 -2.21
CA GLY A 176 13.03 -19.03 -1.12
C GLY A 176 12.83 -17.55 -0.83
N ASP A 177 12.79 -16.71 -1.86
CA ASP A 177 12.58 -15.26 -1.66
C ASP A 177 11.17 -14.97 -1.10
N ARG A 178 10.15 -15.75 -1.48
CA ARG A 178 8.80 -15.62 -0.89
C ARG A 178 8.77 -16.02 0.58
N LEU A 179 9.49 -17.09 0.96
CA LEU A 179 9.61 -17.50 2.36
C LEU A 179 10.32 -16.42 3.19
N LEU A 180 11.38 -15.81 2.65
CA LEU A 180 12.09 -14.71 3.31
C LEU A 180 11.19 -13.47 3.47
N VAL A 181 10.41 -13.12 2.45
CA VAL A 181 9.40 -12.05 2.54
C VAL A 181 8.39 -12.35 3.66
N GLY A 182 7.87 -13.58 3.72
CA GLY A 182 6.99 -14.02 4.80
C GLY A 182 7.66 -13.93 6.18
N TRP A 183 8.93 -14.34 6.28
CA TRP A 183 9.73 -14.25 7.50
C TRP A 183 9.87 -12.81 7.99
N PHE A 184 10.18 -11.85 7.12
CA PHE A 184 10.29 -10.44 7.52
C PHE A 184 8.95 -9.85 7.97
N ILE A 185 7.83 -10.26 7.37
CA ILE A 185 6.49 -9.86 7.81
C ILE A 185 6.20 -10.42 9.21
N VAL A 186 6.48 -11.71 9.42
CA VAL A 186 6.34 -12.35 10.73
C VAL A 186 7.25 -11.68 11.76
N GLY A 187 8.50 -11.36 11.41
CA GLY A 187 9.43 -10.65 12.28
C GLY A 187 8.90 -9.29 12.75
N ILE A 188 8.37 -8.47 11.83
CA ILE A 188 7.73 -7.19 12.20
C ILE A 188 6.55 -7.44 13.14
N ALA A 189 5.72 -8.43 12.84
CA ALA A 189 4.55 -8.74 13.66
C ALA A 189 4.95 -9.19 15.07
N ILE A 190 5.91 -10.11 15.21
CA ILE A 190 6.38 -10.61 16.51
C ILE A 190 7.01 -9.47 17.31
N THR A 191 7.92 -8.68 16.72
CA THR A 191 8.59 -7.60 17.47
C THR A 191 7.60 -6.57 18.02
N TYR A 192 6.59 -6.16 17.23
CA TYR A 192 5.64 -5.16 17.67
C TYR A 192 4.41 -5.70 18.40
N LEU A 193 4.05 -6.99 18.28
CA LEU A 193 2.90 -7.55 18.99
C LEU A 193 3.28 -8.34 20.25
N ILE A 194 4.48 -8.90 20.27
CA ILE A 194 4.96 -9.78 21.34
C ILE A 194 6.10 -9.10 22.09
N ASP A 195 7.22 -8.82 21.42
CA ASP A 195 8.47 -8.48 22.12
C ASP A 195 8.43 -7.11 22.77
N ILE A 196 7.75 -6.13 22.15
CA ILE A 196 7.62 -4.77 22.70
C ILE A 196 7.02 -4.75 24.12
N GLU A 197 6.22 -5.77 24.50
CA GLU A 197 5.67 -5.94 25.85
C GLU A 197 6.76 -6.00 26.93
N GLN A 198 7.91 -6.59 26.62
CA GLN A 198 9.02 -6.75 27.57
C GLN A 198 9.61 -5.42 28.04
N VAL A 199 9.38 -4.36 27.25
CA VAL A 199 9.89 -3.01 27.49
C VAL A 199 8.77 -2.06 27.91
N THR A 200 7.55 -2.21 27.38
CA THR A 200 6.44 -1.29 27.67
C THR A 200 5.70 -1.61 28.96
N VAL A 201 5.71 -2.87 29.41
CA VAL A 201 5.09 -3.29 30.67
C VAL A 201 6.17 -3.37 31.74
N GLU A 202 6.19 -2.38 32.64
CA GLU A 202 7.13 -2.36 33.77
C GLU A 202 6.73 -3.33 34.89
N GLN A 203 5.42 -3.52 35.11
CA GLN A 203 4.87 -4.35 36.18
C GLN A 203 3.89 -5.39 35.61
N PRO A 204 4.38 -6.56 35.15
CA PRO A 204 3.55 -7.57 34.51
C PRO A 204 2.49 -8.16 35.44
N ASP A 205 2.76 -8.27 36.75
CA ASP A 205 1.83 -8.83 37.73
C ASP A 205 0.59 -7.95 37.95
N LEU A 206 0.71 -6.65 37.67
CA LEU A 206 -0.37 -5.67 37.80
C LEU A 206 -1.08 -5.42 36.46
N TYR A 207 -0.67 -6.13 35.40
CA TYR A 207 -1.29 -6.03 34.09
C TYR A 207 -2.77 -6.47 34.16
N GLY A 208 -3.68 -5.59 33.72
CA GLY A 208 -5.13 -5.79 33.83
C GLY A 208 -5.79 -4.92 34.91
N THR A 209 -5.00 -4.34 35.83
CA THR A 209 -5.51 -3.39 36.82
C THR A 209 -5.61 -1.96 36.26
N PRO A 210 -6.56 -1.13 36.72
CA PRO A 210 -6.71 0.24 36.23
C PRO A 210 -5.42 1.05 36.41
N GLY A 211 -4.86 1.57 35.31
CA GLY A 211 -3.63 2.37 35.30
C GLY A 211 -2.35 1.62 34.92
N TYR A 212 -2.37 0.28 34.86
CA TYR A 212 -1.20 -0.55 34.56
C TYR A 212 -1.31 -1.34 33.25
N THR A 213 -2.42 -1.18 32.51
CA THR A 213 -2.60 -1.73 31.17
C THR A 213 -2.11 -0.75 30.11
N PRO A 214 -0.96 -1.00 29.44
CA PRO A 214 -0.60 -0.23 28.26
C PRO A 214 -1.64 -0.43 27.15
N ARG A 215 -1.81 0.61 26.34
CA ARG A 215 -2.67 0.56 25.15
C ARG A 215 -2.15 -0.41 24.09
N TRP A 216 -0.85 -0.73 24.15
CA TRP A 216 -0.17 -1.60 23.21
C TRP A 216 1.01 -2.29 23.90
N PRO A 217 1.24 -3.61 23.68
CA PRO A 217 0.53 -4.49 22.75
C PRO A 217 -0.86 -4.97 23.23
N PRO A 218 -1.69 -5.54 22.34
CA PRO A 218 -3.06 -5.95 22.66
C PRO A 218 -3.12 -7.07 23.72
N GLU A 219 -4.13 -7.05 24.58
CA GLU A 219 -4.31 -8.01 25.70
C GLU A 219 -4.15 -9.50 25.31
N PRO A 220 -4.69 -10.01 24.18
CA PRO A 220 -4.49 -11.41 23.81
C PRO A 220 -3.02 -11.80 23.65
N PHE A 221 -2.19 -10.89 23.12
CA PHE A 221 -0.76 -11.12 22.93
C PHE A 221 0.01 -11.06 24.25
N VAL A 222 -0.35 -10.14 25.14
CA VAL A 222 0.24 -10.06 26.49
C VAL A 222 -0.04 -11.33 27.29
N ARG A 223 -1.28 -11.84 27.25
CA ARG A 223 -1.61 -13.13 27.89
C ARG A 223 -0.85 -14.30 27.26
N ALA A 224 -0.68 -14.30 25.95
CA ALA A 224 0.05 -15.35 25.25
C ALA A 224 1.53 -15.38 25.67
N ILE A 225 2.18 -14.22 25.81
CA ILE A 225 3.59 -14.14 26.22
C ILE A 225 3.79 -14.47 27.69
N HIS A 226 2.85 -14.09 28.58
CA HIS A 226 2.90 -14.52 29.99
C HIS A 226 2.67 -16.02 30.14
N TRP A 227 1.73 -16.59 29.38
CA TRP A 227 1.54 -18.04 29.31
C TRP A 227 2.80 -18.75 28.82
N TRP A 228 3.42 -18.24 27.75
CA TRP A 228 4.67 -18.80 27.22
C TRP A 228 5.78 -18.74 28.27
N GLY A 229 5.93 -17.59 28.93
CA GLY A 229 6.93 -17.37 29.96
C GLY A 229 6.79 -18.34 31.14
N ALA A 230 5.56 -18.52 31.64
CA ALA A 230 5.26 -19.44 32.74
C ALA A 230 5.35 -20.93 32.33
N THR A 231 5.15 -21.24 31.05
CA THR A 231 5.08 -22.63 30.56
C THR A 231 6.44 -23.18 30.13
N ALA A 232 7.28 -22.33 29.55
CA ALA A 232 8.51 -22.74 28.88
C ALA A 232 9.67 -21.76 29.06
N ASP A 233 9.44 -20.45 29.03
CA ASP A 233 10.53 -19.46 28.93
C ASP A 233 10.55 -18.48 30.12
N ASN A 234 11.13 -18.92 31.22
CA ASN A 234 11.22 -18.14 32.46
C ASN A 234 12.02 -16.83 32.27
N LEU A 235 12.90 -16.75 31.25
CA LEU A 235 13.71 -15.56 30.98
C LEU A 235 12.85 -14.36 30.55
N VAL A 236 11.78 -14.62 29.80
CA VAL A 236 10.80 -13.62 29.36
C VAL A 236 10.07 -12.99 30.57
N LEU A 237 9.86 -13.74 31.65
CA LEU A 237 9.27 -13.19 32.88
C LEU A 237 10.30 -12.44 33.74
N ALA A 238 11.53 -12.94 33.80
CA ALA A 238 12.60 -12.36 34.62
C ALA A 238 13.10 -11.00 34.09
N ARG A 239 13.11 -10.81 32.76
CA ARG A 239 13.47 -9.55 32.07
C ARG A 239 14.75 -8.87 32.60
N PRO A 240 15.89 -9.56 32.63
CA PRO A 240 17.14 -8.93 33.07
C PRO A 240 17.52 -7.73 32.18
N PRO A 241 18.31 -6.76 32.68
CA PRO A 241 18.61 -5.53 31.94
C PRO A 241 19.19 -5.74 30.54
N TRP A 242 20.07 -6.74 30.38
CA TRP A 242 20.65 -7.08 29.08
C TRP A 242 19.60 -7.58 28.08
N TYR A 243 18.58 -8.31 28.56
CA TYR A 243 17.50 -8.83 27.73
C TYR A 243 16.59 -7.70 27.25
N LYS A 244 16.23 -6.77 28.16
CA LYS A 244 15.49 -5.54 27.77
C LYS A 244 16.27 -4.70 26.76
N ALA A 245 17.59 -4.59 26.92
CA ALA A 245 18.45 -3.89 25.96
C ALA A 245 18.47 -4.58 24.59
N ALA A 246 18.50 -5.92 24.54
CA ALA A 246 18.40 -6.67 23.30
C ALA A 246 17.05 -6.39 22.61
N ILE A 247 15.93 -6.49 23.32
CA ILE A 247 14.59 -6.19 22.75
C ILE A 247 14.48 -4.74 22.27
N LEU A 248 15.06 -3.77 22.98
CA LEU A 248 15.13 -2.39 22.49
C LEU A 248 15.88 -2.28 21.16
N LEU A 249 17.00 -2.99 21.01
CA LEU A 249 17.72 -3.06 19.74
C LEU A 249 16.87 -3.72 18.65
N GLU A 250 16.10 -4.75 18.98
CA GLU A 250 15.19 -5.38 18.03
C GLU A 250 14.11 -4.41 17.54
N VAL A 251 13.47 -3.68 18.46
CA VAL A 251 12.43 -2.70 18.14
C VAL A 251 12.96 -1.55 17.31
N PHE A 252 14.12 -0.98 17.67
CA PHE A 252 14.63 0.25 17.05
C PHE A 252 15.56 0.02 15.85
N VAL A 253 16.14 -1.17 15.70
CA VAL A 253 17.11 -1.46 14.63
C VAL A 253 16.63 -2.60 13.76
N GLN A 254 16.25 -3.72 14.35
CA GLN A 254 15.92 -4.94 13.60
C GLN A 254 14.56 -4.84 12.90
N ALA A 255 13.52 -4.32 13.56
CA ALA A 255 12.20 -4.16 12.96
C ALA A 255 12.19 -3.16 11.80
N PRO A 256 12.85 -1.98 11.88
CA PRO A 256 13.07 -1.13 10.71
C PRO A 256 13.83 -1.84 9.60
N PHE A 257 14.85 -2.64 9.93
CA PHE A 257 15.54 -3.47 8.94
C PHE A 257 14.60 -4.45 8.24
N TYR A 258 13.67 -5.11 8.95
CA TYR A 258 12.70 -6.01 8.32
C TYR A 258 11.82 -5.29 7.29
N ALA A 259 11.40 -4.05 7.56
CA ALA A 259 10.63 -3.26 6.60
C ALA A 259 11.47 -2.90 5.36
N VAL A 260 12.74 -2.54 5.57
CA VAL A 260 13.70 -2.26 4.51
C VAL A 260 14.00 -3.52 3.67
N ALA A 261 14.17 -4.66 4.31
CA ALA A 261 14.38 -5.96 3.67
C ALA A 261 13.15 -6.42 2.89
N LEU A 262 11.96 -6.27 3.46
CA LEU A 262 10.69 -6.56 2.78
C LEU A 262 10.58 -5.77 1.48
N PHE A 263 10.85 -4.46 1.51
CA PHE A 263 10.87 -3.63 0.32
C PHE A 263 11.93 -4.08 -0.70
N ALA A 264 13.15 -4.34 -0.23
CA ALA A 264 14.26 -4.66 -1.12
C ALA A 264 14.11 -6.03 -1.79
N PHE A 265 13.62 -7.05 -1.07
CA PHE A 265 13.31 -8.36 -1.65
C PHE A 265 12.10 -8.28 -2.59
N ALA A 266 11.05 -7.54 -2.22
CA ALA A 266 9.88 -7.35 -3.10
C ALA A 266 10.24 -6.64 -4.41
N ARG A 267 11.22 -5.72 -4.38
CA ARG A 267 11.72 -4.98 -5.55
C ARG A 267 13.03 -5.53 -6.12
N GLN A 268 13.49 -6.70 -5.67
CA GLN A 268 14.70 -7.37 -6.14
C GLN A 268 15.93 -6.44 -6.21
N ARG A 269 16.19 -5.70 -5.13
CA ARG A 269 17.28 -4.71 -5.06
C ARG A 269 18.55 -5.33 -4.47
N ASP A 270 19.66 -5.26 -5.20
CA ASP A 270 20.93 -5.91 -4.81
C ASP A 270 21.63 -5.28 -3.61
N TRP A 271 21.39 -4.00 -3.33
CA TRP A 271 22.04 -3.29 -2.20
C TRP A 271 21.67 -3.89 -0.83
N ILE A 272 20.60 -4.70 -0.75
CA ILE A 272 20.18 -5.36 0.50
C ILE A 272 21.20 -6.37 1.02
N ARG A 273 22.15 -6.79 0.19
CA ARG A 273 23.17 -7.78 0.53
C ARG A 273 23.88 -7.47 1.86
N VAL A 274 24.49 -6.29 1.97
CA VAL A 274 25.28 -5.92 3.16
C VAL A 274 24.40 -5.81 4.42
N PRO A 275 23.27 -5.07 4.41
CA PRO A 275 22.35 -5.06 5.55
C PRO A 275 21.86 -6.46 5.95
N ALA A 276 21.55 -7.33 4.98
CA ALA A 276 21.09 -8.69 5.25
C ALA A 276 22.16 -9.57 5.90
N ILE A 277 23.43 -9.41 5.51
CA ILE A 277 24.56 -10.07 6.16
C ILE A 277 24.69 -9.58 7.61
N MET A 278 24.67 -8.26 7.83
CA MET A 278 24.75 -7.68 9.17
C MET A 278 23.64 -8.21 10.08
N TYR A 279 22.40 -8.15 9.61
CA TYR A 279 21.24 -8.70 10.32
C TYR A 279 21.45 -10.17 10.71
N SER A 280 21.90 -10.99 9.76
CA SER A 280 22.03 -12.42 9.98
C SER A 280 23.13 -12.74 11.00
N VAL A 281 24.26 -12.01 10.94
CA VAL A 281 25.36 -12.16 11.91
C VAL A 281 24.92 -11.72 13.30
N VAL A 282 24.22 -10.58 13.42
CA VAL A 282 23.70 -10.09 14.70
C VAL A 282 22.75 -11.11 15.32
N LEU A 283 21.79 -11.63 14.55
CA LEU A 283 20.83 -12.62 15.06
C LEU A 283 21.54 -13.92 15.49
N LEU A 284 22.49 -14.41 14.68
CA LEU A 284 23.30 -15.58 15.02
C LEU A 284 24.23 -15.37 16.21
N THR A 285 24.49 -14.13 16.62
CA THR A 285 25.29 -13.81 17.80
C THR A 285 24.41 -13.73 19.06
N ILE A 286 23.22 -13.14 18.95
CA ILE A 286 22.28 -12.97 20.07
C ILE A 286 21.64 -14.30 20.46
N LEU A 287 21.25 -15.14 19.50
CA LEU A 287 20.54 -16.39 19.78
C LEU A 287 21.34 -17.35 20.67
N PRO A 288 22.64 -17.60 20.44
CA PRO A 288 23.44 -18.41 21.36
C PRO A 288 23.49 -17.84 22.78
N MET A 289 23.54 -16.51 22.95
CA MET A 289 23.50 -15.86 24.27
C MET A 289 22.18 -16.17 24.97
N VAL A 290 21.04 -16.00 24.28
CA VAL A 290 19.71 -16.30 24.81
C VAL A 290 19.56 -17.79 25.14
N LEU A 291 19.95 -18.68 24.22
CA LEU A 291 19.85 -20.13 24.44
C LEU A 291 20.74 -20.62 25.58
N THR A 292 21.93 -20.03 25.74
CA THR A 292 22.84 -20.36 26.86
C THR A 292 22.19 -20.00 28.19
N GLU A 293 21.57 -18.82 28.30
CA GLU A 293 20.81 -18.43 29.49
C GLU A 293 19.64 -19.40 29.76
N GLN A 294 18.93 -19.82 28.72
CA GLN A 294 17.80 -20.75 28.87
C GLN A 294 18.22 -22.18 29.27
N TYR A 295 19.42 -22.63 28.90
CA TYR A 295 19.89 -23.98 29.26
C TYR A 295 20.73 -24.04 30.53
N LEU A 296 21.58 -23.04 30.74
CA LEU A 296 22.61 -23.04 31.78
C LEU A 296 22.45 -21.90 32.78
N GLY A 297 21.66 -20.88 32.44
CA GLY A 297 21.51 -19.67 33.24
C GLY A 297 20.58 -19.84 34.45
N PRO A 298 20.49 -18.80 35.29
CA PRO A 298 19.60 -18.75 36.45
C PRO A 298 18.12 -18.94 36.10
N HIS A 299 17.70 -18.55 34.89
CA HIS A 299 16.33 -18.63 34.41
C HIS A 299 16.11 -19.81 33.46
N ARG A 300 16.61 -20.99 33.87
CA ARG A 300 16.57 -22.20 33.05
C ARG A 300 15.15 -22.63 32.70
N THR A 301 14.98 -23.12 31.48
CA THR A 301 13.72 -23.73 31.01
C THR A 301 13.55 -25.15 31.55
N GLU A 302 12.32 -25.49 31.92
CA GLU A 302 11.91 -26.87 32.22
C GLU A 302 11.68 -27.71 30.95
N LYS A 303 11.51 -27.06 29.78
CA LYS A 303 11.13 -27.69 28.50
C LYS A 303 12.12 -27.33 27.38
N PRO A 304 13.38 -27.82 27.45
CA PRO A 304 14.44 -27.41 26.52
C PRO A 304 14.12 -27.76 25.06
N LEU A 305 13.45 -28.88 24.79
CA LEU A 305 13.07 -29.27 23.42
C LEU A 305 12.07 -28.28 22.80
N LEU A 306 11.09 -27.81 23.59
CA LEU A 306 10.08 -26.87 23.11
C LEU A 306 10.70 -25.50 22.83
N VAL A 307 11.55 -25.02 23.74
CA VAL A 307 12.33 -23.79 23.54
C VAL A 307 13.21 -23.92 22.30
N THR A 308 13.98 -25.00 22.16
CA THR A 308 14.80 -25.23 20.96
C THR A 308 13.96 -25.15 19.69
N ALA A 309 12.79 -25.81 19.67
CA ALA A 309 11.92 -25.82 18.51
C ALA A 309 11.41 -24.42 18.15
N VAL A 310 10.99 -23.62 19.12
CA VAL A 310 10.47 -22.25 18.90
C VAL A 310 11.57 -21.27 18.49
N TYR A 311 12.78 -21.41 19.04
CA TYR A 311 13.91 -20.53 18.72
C TYR A 311 14.69 -20.97 17.46
N SER A 312 14.58 -22.23 17.04
CA SER A 312 15.28 -22.75 15.86
C SER A 312 15.04 -21.97 14.56
N PRO A 313 13.83 -21.43 14.25
CA PRO A 313 13.63 -20.61 13.05
C PRO A 313 14.50 -19.35 13.07
N TYR A 314 14.77 -18.76 14.25
CA TYR A 314 15.64 -17.60 14.40
C TYR A 314 17.13 -17.91 14.20
N VAL A 315 17.51 -19.19 14.17
CA VAL A 315 18.86 -19.64 13.78
C VAL A 315 18.87 -20.06 12.31
N ILE A 316 17.88 -20.83 11.88
CA ILE A 316 17.78 -21.36 10.51
C ILE A 316 17.59 -20.22 9.49
N MET A 317 16.67 -19.28 9.76
CA MET A 317 16.36 -18.21 8.82
C MET A 317 17.52 -17.26 8.51
N PRO A 318 18.29 -16.75 9.48
CA PRO A 318 19.48 -15.96 9.15
C PRO A 318 20.53 -16.77 8.39
N ILE A 319 20.66 -18.08 8.64
CA ILE A 319 21.53 -18.96 7.82
C ILE A 319 21.00 -19.04 6.37
N VAL A 320 19.68 -19.18 6.18
CA VAL A 320 19.06 -19.18 4.85
C VAL A 320 19.27 -17.82 4.16
N VAL A 321 19.13 -16.71 4.87
CA VAL A 321 19.43 -15.37 4.35
C VAL A 321 20.89 -15.28 3.92
N LEU A 322 21.83 -15.71 4.76
CA LEU A 322 23.27 -15.72 4.43
C LEU A 322 23.55 -16.59 3.21
N ALA A 323 23.05 -17.83 3.19
CA ALA A 323 23.20 -18.73 2.05
C ALA A 323 22.63 -18.12 0.75
N ARG A 324 21.62 -17.27 0.87
CA ARG A 324 21.00 -16.57 -0.26
C ARG A 324 21.81 -15.37 -0.76
N VAL A 325 22.48 -14.62 0.12
CA VAL A 325 23.14 -13.34 -0.21
C VAL A 325 24.68 -13.39 -0.26
N LEU A 326 25.30 -14.38 0.40
CA LEU A 326 26.76 -14.54 0.41
C LEU A 326 27.35 -14.96 -0.96
N PRO A 327 26.78 -15.94 -1.69
CA PRO A 327 27.47 -16.54 -2.84
C PRO A 327 27.74 -15.58 -4.00
N SER A 328 26.93 -14.54 -4.17
CA SER A 328 27.04 -13.61 -5.30
C SER A 328 26.93 -12.16 -4.84
N PRO A 329 27.71 -11.22 -5.42
CA PRO A 329 27.50 -9.79 -5.24
C PRO A 329 26.18 -9.30 -5.84
N THR A 330 25.67 -9.98 -6.87
CA THR A 330 24.33 -9.75 -7.42
C THR A 330 23.36 -10.74 -6.80
N VAL A 331 22.47 -10.24 -5.94
CA VAL A 331 21.47 -11.07 -5.25
C VAL A 331 20.35 -11.45 -6.21
N PHE A 332 20.00 -10.56 -7.14
CA PHE A 332 18.92 -10.75 -8.10
C PHE A 332 19.42 -10.58 -9.54
N PRO A 333 19.81 -11.68 -10.22
CA PRO A 333 20.20 -11.63 -11.61
C PRO A 333 19.01 -11.19 -12.48
N LYS A 334 19.13 -10.06 -13.17
CA LYS A 334 18.12 -9.61 -14.13
C LYS A 334 18.19 -10.49 -15.37
N ARG A 335 17.05 -11.05 -15.81
CA ARG A 335 16.98 -11.70 -17.13
C ARG A 335 17.09 -10.63 -18.20
N THR A 336 18.05 -10.78 -19.11
CA THR A 336 18.14 -9.94 -20.30
C THR A 336 16.85 -10.09 -21.10
N PRO A 337 16.16 -9.00 -21.49
CA PRO A 337 15.00 -9.12 -22.36
C PRO A 337 15.45 -9.77 -23.67
N SER A 338 14.83 -10.90 -24.01
CA SER A 338 14.85 -11.42 -25.38
C SER A 338 14.43 -10.29 -26.31
N ALA A 339 15.21 -10.06 -27.36
CA ALA A 339 15.03 -8.97 -28.32
C ALA A 339 13.54 -8.77 -28.64
N THR A 340 13.00 -7.59 -28.32
CA THR A 340 11.60 -7.27 -28.57
C THR A 340 11.38 -7.25 -30.10
N PRO A 341 10.33 -7.90 -30.63
CA PRO A 341 9.94 -7.69 -32.01
C PRO A 341 9.58 -6.21 -32.17
N THR A 342 10.15 -5.57 -33.19
CA THR A 342 9.88 -4.18 -33.59
C THR A 342 8.39 -3.85 -33.46
N PRO A 343 8.00 -2.77 -32.76
CA PRO A 343 6.60 -2.37 -32.72
C PRO A 343 6.14 -2.06 -34.15
N ALA A 344 5.14 -2.79 -34.65
CA ALA A 344 4.48 -2.45 -35.90
C ALA A 344 3.98 -1.00 -35.79
N ALA A 345 4.46 -0.15 -36.70
CA ALA A 345 4.10 1.25 -36.76
C ALA A 345 2.58 1.41 -36.82
N TYR A 346 2.06 2.30 -35.99
CA TYR A 346 0.64 2.62 -35.91
C TYR A 346 0.24 3.36 -37.20
N GLU A 347 -0.43 2.67 -38.12
CA GLU A 347 -0.89 3.26 -39.38
C GLU A 347 -2.14 4.12 -39.11
N HIS A 348 -1.98 5.42 -39.23
CA HIS A 348 -3.04 6.41 -39.03
C HIS A 348 -4.05 6.28 -40.17
N LYS A 349 -5.18 5.59 -39.96
CA LYS A 349 -6.32 5.69 -40.89
C LYS A 349 -6.95 7.07 -40.76
N ALA A 350 -6.45 8.01 -41.55
CA ALA A 350 -7.15 9.25 -41.85
C ALA A 350 -8.40 8.92 -42.66
N ASN A 351 -9.58 9.00 -42.03
CA ASN A 351 -10.85 8.99 -42.74
C ASN A 351 -11.01 10.31 -43.51
N GLY A 352 -10.42 10.36 -44.71
CA GLY A 352 -10.73 11.35 -45.72
C GLY A 352 -12.12 11.08 -46.29
N ARG A 353 -13.11 11.89 -45.89
CA ARG A 353 -14.29 12.12 -46.71
C ARG A 353 -13.83 12.85 -47.96
N SER A 354 -13.85 12.19 -49.11
CA SER A 354 -13.92 12.87 -50.40
C SER A 354 -14.88 12.13 -51.33
N ALA A 355 -15.79 12.91 -51.90
CA ALA A 355 -16.82 12.49 -52.84
C ALA A 355 -16.26 12.38 -54.27
N ALA A 356 -16.72 11.37 -55.02
CA ALA A 356 -16.82 11.28 -56.49
C ALA A 356 -17.46 9.90 -56.80
N SER A 357 -18.75 9.77 -57.15
CA SER A 357 -19.43 10.03 -58.43
C SER A 357 -18.88 9.27 -59.66
N GLY A 358 -19.74 8.46 -60.31
CA GLY A 358 -19.58 7.81 -61.64
C GLY A 358 -19.56 6.28 -61.58
N HIS A 359 -20.67 5.52 -61.73
CA HIS A 359 -21.51 5.18 -62.90
C HIS A 359 -20.97 4.02 -63.79
N ASN A 360 -21.85 3.02 -64.00
CA ASN A 360 -21.85 1.86 -64.94
C ASN A 360 -20.84 0.71 -64.68
N GLY A 361 -21.15 -0.59 -64.86
CA GLY A 361 -22.30 -1.33 -65.39
C GLY A 361 -21.83 -2.75 -65.79
N HIS A 362 -22.70 -3.77 -65.71
CA HIS A 362 -22.54 -5.15 -66.25
C HIS A 362 -21.38 -6.00 -65.66
N GLU A 363 -21.41 -7.32 -65.46
CA GLU A 363 -22.17 -8.43 -66.03
C GLU A 363 -21.95 -9.69 -65.15
N LYS A 364 -22.96 -10.54 -64.97
CA LYS A 364 -22.79 -11.93 -64.47
C LYS A 364 -22.53 -12.85 -65.66
N PRO A 365 -21.83 -13.98 -65.46
CA PRO A 365 -22.35 -15.23 -66.01
C PRO A 365 -22.35 -16.43 -65.06
N ARG A 366 -23.09 -17.42 -65.54
CA ARG A 366 -23.71 -18.59 -64.91
C ARG A 366 -22.79 -19.82 -64.83
N ALA A 367 -23.21 -20.72 -63.94
CA ALA A 367 -22.87 -22.13 -63.76
C ALA A 367 -22.50 -22.98 -65.00
N GLY A 368 -21.58 -23.94 -64.80
CA GLY A 368 -21.32 -25.12 -65.63
C GLY A 368 -20.93 -26.33 -64.77
N ARG A 369 -21.48 -27.51 -65.09
CA ARG A 369 -21.53 -28.76 -64.30
C ARG A 369 -20.23 -29.62 -64.38
N SER A 370 -19.94 -30.33 -63.26
CA SER A 370 -19.40 -31.70 -63.01
C SER A 370 -18.98 -32.62 -64.19
N PRO A 371 -18.10 -33.66 -64.02
CA PRO A 371 -18.27 -34.72 -62.99
C PRO A 371 -17.04 -35.51 -62.43
N VAL A 372 -17.24 -36.04 -61.21
CA VAL A 372 -16.97 -37.42 -60.70
C VAL A 372 -15.69 -38.18 -61.11
N ARG A 373 -14.85 -38.57 -60.13
CA ARG A 373 -14.34 -39.97 -60.01
C ARG A 373 -13.82 -40.33 -58.61
N ARG A 374 -13.90 -41.63 -58.33
CA ARG A 374 -13.96 -42.35 -57.05
C ARG A 374 -12.61 -42.51 -56.33
N ALA A 375 -12.70 -42.67 -55.01
CA ALA A 375 -11.70 -43.29 -54.14
C ALA A 375 -11.64 -44.82 -54.32
N PRO A 376 -10.54 -45.45 -53.84
CA PRO A 376 -10.66 -46.69 -53.07
C PRO A 376 -9.88 -46.64 -51.74
N LYS A 377 -10.44 -47.33 -50.73
CA LYS A 377 -9.79 -47.77 -49.48
C LYS A 377 -9.11 -49.13 -49.70
N GLN A 378 -8.00 -49.37 -48.99
CA GLN A 378 -7.40 -50.63 -48.48
C GLN A 378 -5.89 -50.35 -48.32
N ASP A 379 -5.19 -50.62 -47.22
CA ASP A 379 -5.41 -51.48 -46.04
C ASP A 379 -4.86 -50.81 -44.76
#